data_AF-A0A1N7SH17-F1
#
_entry.id   AF-A0A1N7SH17-F1
#
_cell.length_a   1.000
_cell.length_b   1.000
_cell.length_c   1.000
_cell.angle_alpha   90.00
_cell.angle_beta   90.00
_cell.angle_gamma   90.00
#
_symmetry.space_group_name_H-M   'P 1'
#
loop_
_entity.id
_entity.type
_entity.pdbx_description
1 polymer ?
#
loop_
_entity_poly.entity_id
_entity_poly.type
_entity_poly.pdbx_seq_one_letter_code
_entity_poly.pdbx_strand_id
1 'polypeptide(L)' 'MVVARGLIKPSMLDTIERFVASPQSLLSIEREFSTGDPVLVRAAAFELLHRGRIQALELCTETLSWLTRFAAVEAGL' A
#
# COMPACT_ATOMS: atom_id res chain seq x y z
N MET A 1 6.46 -10.91 5.98
CA MET A 1 6.59 -9.86 7.02
C MET A 1 5.74 -10.22 8.22
N VAL A 2 6.35 -10.62 9.35
CA VAL A 2 5.62 -10.86 10.62
C VAL A 2 5.97 -9.80 11.67
N VAL A 3 7.15 -9.17 11.59
CA VAL A 3 7.66 -8.26 12.63
C VAL A 3 6.92 -6.91 12.70
N ALA A 4 6.37 -6.40 11.58
CA ALA A 4 5.74 -5.08 11.56
C ALA A 4 4.24 -5.07 11.94
N ARG A 5 3.60 -6.23 12.12
CA ARG A 5 2.14 -6.30 12.34
C ARG A 5 1.67 -5.58 13.61
N GLY A 6 2.54 -5.44 14.61
CA GLY A 6 2.27 -4.63 15.82
C GLY A 6 2.72 -3.17 15.73
N LEU A 7 3.42 -2.79 14.66
CA LEU A 7 3.99 -1.44 14.47
C LEU A 7 3.14 -0.57 13.54
N ILE A 8 2.30 -1.18 12.70
CA ILE A 8 1.41 -0.47 11.78
C ILE A 8 0.15 -0.04 12.54
N LYS A 9 -0.06 1.27 12.67
CA LYS A 9 -1.29 1.82 13.25
C LYS A 9 -2.47 1.58 12.30
N PRO A 10 -3.66 1.19 12.79
CA PRO A 10 -4.86 1.05 11.95
C PRO A 10 -5.17 2.30 11.12
N SER A 11 -4.96 3.49 11.71
CA SER A 11 -5.14 4.77 11.01
C SER A 11 -4.23 4.95 9.79
N MET A 12 -3.05 4.33 9.77
CA MET A 12 -2.16 4.37 8.60
C MET A 12 -2.72 3.51 7.46
N LEU A 13 -3.30 2.35 7.77
CA LEU A 13 -3.96 1.50 6.79
C LEU A 13 -5.12 2.25 6.14
N ASP A 14 -5.98 2.88 6.93
CA ASP A 14 -7.13 3.64 6.43
C ASP A 14 -6.69 4.82 5.53
N THR A 15 -5.65 5.54 5.93
CA THR A 15 -5.16 6.68 5.13
C THR A 15 -4.52 6.21 3.82
N ILE A 16 -3.73 5.13 3.83
CA ILE A 16 -3.15 4.57 2.59
C ILE A 16 -4.26 4.10 1.66
N GLU A 17 -5.25 3.36 2.18
CA GLU A 17 -6.38 2.86 1.38
C GLU A 17 -7.15 4.00 0.70
N ARG A 18 -7.40 5.11 1.42
CA ARG A 18 -8.03 6.31 0.82
C ARG A 18 -7.13 7.00 -0.20
N PHE A 19 -5.82 7.08 0.07
CA PHE A 19 -4.87 7.72 -0.84
C PHE A 19 -4.79 6.98 -2.19
N VAL A 20 -4.90 5.65 -2.16
CA VAL A 20 -4.92 4.81 -3.37
C VAL A 20 -6.32 4.63 -3.97
N ALA A 21 -7.31 5.47 -3.61
CA ALA A 21 -8.61 5.50 -4.28
C ALA A 21 -8.48 5.79 -5.79
N SER A 22 -7.37 6.41 -6.21
CA SER A 22 -6.87 6.37 -7.59
C SER A 22 -5.54 5.63 -7.63
N PRO A 23 -5.13 5.03 -8.75
CA PRO A 23 -3.86 4.31 -8.83
C PRO A 23 -2.65 5.21 -8.45
N GLN A 24 -1.91 4.82 -7.41
CA GLN A 24 -0.71 5.51 -6.95
C GLN A 24 0.52 4.60 -7.01
N SER A 25 1.66 5.17 -7.41
CA SER A 25 2.93 4.44 -7.39
C SER A 25 3.42 4.21 -5.96
N LEU A 26 4.21 3.16 -5.72
CA LEU A 26 4.85 2.93 -4.42
C LEU A 26 5.66 4.15 -3.96
N LEU A 27 6.35 4.82 -4.89
CA LEU A 27 7.10 6.04 -4.60
C LEU A 27 6.18 7.18 -4.14
N SER A 28 5.01 7.34 -4.77
CA SER A 28 4.03 8.35 -4.36
C SER A 28 3.52 8.07 -2.94
N ILE A 29 3.25 6.81 -2.62
CA ILE A 29 2.83 6.40 -1.29
C ILE A 29 3.94 6.69 -0.27
N GLU A 30 5.19 6.30 -0.51
CA GLU A 30 6.28 6.63 0.42
C GLU A 30 6.47 8.13 0.65
N ARG A 31 6.30 8.95 -0.39
CA ARG A 31 6.44 10.41 -0.32
C ARG A 31 5.33 11.07 0.49
N GLU A 32 4.09 10.65 0.29
CA GLU A 32 2.94 11.15 1.06
C GLU A 32 3.12 10.88 2.56
N PHE A 33 3.69 9.73 2.91
CA PHE A 33 3.92 9.32 4.30
C PHE A 33 5.38 9.53 4.74
N SER A 34 6.10 10.46 4.11
CA SER A 34 7.56 10.68 4.28
C SER A 34 8.03 11.06 5.68
N THR A 35 7.12 11.43 6.58
CA THR A 35 7.42 11.67 8.00
C THR A 35 7.55 10.38 8.82
N GLY A 36 7.16 9.23 8.26
CA GLY A 36 7.29 7.91 8.88
C GLY A 36 8.46 7.10 8.33
N ASP A 37 8.71 5.94 8.94
CA ASP A 37 9.67 4.97 8.42
C ASP A 37 9.15 4.38 7.09
N PRO A 38 9.87 4.53 5.96
CA PRO A 38 9.43 4.01 4.67
C PRO A 38 9.26 2.49 4.66
N VAL A 39 9.92 1.75 5.55
CA VAL A 39 9.70 0.32 5.75
C VAL A 39 8.29 0.05 6.29
N LEU A 40 7.82 0.86 7.25
CA LEU A 40 6.48 0.72 7.81
C LEU A 40 5.40 1.13 6.80
N VAL A 41 5.66 2.16 5.98
CA VAL A 41 4.74 2.57 4.89
C VAL A 41 4.59 1.45 3.87
N ARG A 42 5.70 0.87 3.39
CA ARG A 42 5.68 -0.33 2.55
C ARG A 42 4.94 -1.49 3.20
N ALA A 43 5.25 -1.77 4.46
CA ALA A 43 4.61 -2.85 5.21
C ALA A 43 3.08 -2.69 5.27
N ALA A 44 2.61 -1.47 5.49
CA ALA A 44 1.18 -1.15 5.53
C ALA A 44 0.53 -1.34 4.16
N ALA A 45 1.16 -0.87 3.07
CA ALA A 45 0.67 -1.11 1.71
C ALA A 45 0.60 -2.61 1.37
N PHE A 46 1.64 -3.38 1.70
CA PHE A 46 1.64 -4.83 1.47
C PHE A 46 0.67 -5.60 2.37
N GLU A 47 0.43 -5.15 3.59
CA GLU A 47 -0.60 -5.73 4.46
C GLU A 47 -2.00 -5.48 3.88
N LEU A 48 -2.28 -4.29 3.34
CA LEU A 48 -3.54 -4.02 2.61
C LEU A 48 -3.68 -4.90 1.36
N LEU A 49 -2.60 -5.05 0.58
CA LEU A 49 -2.57 -5.91 -0.60
C LEU A 49 -2.85 -7.37 -0.21
N HIS A 50 -2.19 -7.86 0.83
CA HIS A 50 -2.36 -9.22 1.35
C HIS A 50 -3.78 -9.47 1.86
N ARG A 51 -4.44 -8.45 2.42
CA ARG A 51 -5.85 -8.50 2.86
C ARG A 51 -6.86 -8.32 1.72
N GLY A 52 -6.40 -8.11 0.48
CA GLY A 52 -7.27 -7.86 -0.67
C GLY A 52 -8.04 -6.54 -0.61
N ARG A 53 -7.56 -5.57 0.19
CA ARG A 53 -8.19 -4.24 0.33
C ARG A 53 -7.72 -3.29 -0.77
N ILE A 54 -6.50 -3.50 -1.24
CA ILE A 54 -5.92 -2.83 -2.40
C ILE A 54 -5.37 -3.89 -3.34
N GLN A 55 -5.12 -3.50 -4.58
CA GLN A 55 -4.59 -4.35 -5.64
C GLN A 55 -3.39 -3.69 -6.30
N ALA A 56 -2.50 -4.52 -6.85
CA ALA A 56 -1.36 -4.10 -7.64
C ALA A 56 -1.16 -5.10 -8.80
N LEU A 57 -1.97 -4.94 -9.86
CA LEU A 57 -2.05 -5.91 -10.95
C LEU A 57 -0.71 -6.12 -11.67
N GLU A 58 0.12 -5.09 -11.72
CA GLU A 58 1.47 -5.14 -12.31
C GLU A 58 2.34 -6.22 -11.66
N LEU A 59 2.15 -6.54 -10.37
CA LEU A 59 2.91 -7.58 -9.67
C LEU A 59 2.60 -9.01 -10.16
N CYS A 60 1.56 -9.20 -10.97
CA CYS A 60 1.28 -10.49 -11.60
C CYS A 60 2.26 -10.81 -12.74
N THR A 61 2.85 -9.78 -13.36
CA THR A 61 3.68 -9.92 -14.56
C THR A 61 5.06 -9.28 -14.41
N GLU A 62 5.22 -8.34 -13.48
CA GLU A 62 6.42 -7.54 -13.29
C GLU A 62 6.96 -7.72 -11.87
N THR A 63 8.27 -7.50 -11.71
CA THR A 63 8.89 -7.43 -10.39
C THR A 63 8.50 -6.12 -9.70
N LEU A 64 8.37 -6.15 -8.37
CA LEU A 64 8.14 -4.96 -7.56
C LEU A 64 9.18 -3.86 -7.87
N SER A 65 8.68 -2.65 -8.13
CA SER A 65 9.49 -1.46 -8.32
C SER A 65 8.86 -0.23 -7.66
N TRP A 66 9.58 0.88 -7.63
CA TRP A 66 9.06 2.17 -7.17
C TRP A 66 7.87 2.69 -7.99
N LEU A 67 7.77 2.24 -9.25
CA LEU A 67 6.73 2.63 -10.18
C LEU A 67 5.50 1.72 -10.08
N THR A 68 5.60 0.59 -9.38
CA THR A 68 4.48 -0.33 -9.19
C THR A 68 3.29 0.41 -8.61
N ARG A 69 2.15 0.34 -9.30
CA ARG A 69 0.94 1.04 -8.91
C ARG A 69 0.04 0.17 -8.03
N PHE A 70 -0.50 0.81 -7.00
CA PHE A 70 -1.48 0.27 -6.09
C PHE A 70 -2.78 1.06 -6.25
N ALA A 71 -3.91 0.36 -6.24
CA ALA A 71 -5.24 0.97 -6.30
C ALA A 71 -6.17 0.28 -5.29
N ALA A 72 -7.14 1.01 -4.74
CA ALA A 72 -8.20 0.41 -3.97
C ALA A 72 -8.94 -0.63 -4.82
N VAL A 73 -9.39 -1.73 -4.19
CA VAL A 73 -10.32 -2.63 -4.84
C VAL A 73 -11.68 -1.93 -4.83
N GLU A 74 -12.23 -1.62 -6.00
CA GLU A 74 -13.60 -1.11 -6.05
C GLU A 74 -14.52 -2.17 -5.43
N ALA A 75 -15.25 -1.78 -4.37
CA ALA A 75 -16.32 -2.62 -3.85
C ALA A 75 -17.33 -2.77 -4.99
N GLY A 76 -17.38 -3.97 -5.58
CA GLY A 76 -18.24 -4.25 -6.72
C GLY A 76 -19.66 -3.71 -6.50
N LEU A 77 -20.13 -2.95 -7.50
CA LEU A 77 -21.49 -2.45 -7.62
C LEU A 77 -22.52 -3.58 -7.62
#